data_AF-A0AAU9XVI1-F1
#
_entry.id   AF-A0AAU9XVI1-F1
#
_cell.length_a   1.000
_cell.length_b   1.000
_cell.length_c   1.000
_cell.angle_alpha   90.00
_cell.angle_beta   90.00
_cell.angle_gamma   90.00
#
_symmetry.space_group_name_H-M   'P 1'
#
loop_
_entity.id
_entity.type
_entity.pdbx_description
1 polymer ?
#
loop_
_entity_poly.entity_id
_entity_poly.type
_entity_poly.pdbx_seq_one_letter_code
_entity_poly.pdbx_strand_id
1 'polypeptide(L)'
;MVFPDYYFFAERRLVNHTIETRKVKNFDVCELLCYLNDNCVSLNFKKYPDNNEAVHICELNNATHLTYDSDLKTDTKFSYLIYYSVFIPPSFFRHLIFFLLQNACDKSSYCQNNATCQSGFTLKGYRCLCPPGFNGERCEIGRSLSQHLK
;
A
#
# COMPACT_ATOMS: atom_id res chain seq x y z
N MET A 1 11.78 -2.99 -5.91
CA MET A 1 11.41 -1.61 -6.26
C MET A 1 12.26 -0.70 -5.40
N VAL A 2 13.19 0.03 -6.01
CA VAL A 2 14.01 1.02 -5.30
C VAL A 2 13.25 2.34 -5.47
N PHE A 3 12.61 2.82 -4.40
CA PHE A 3 12.07 4.18 -4.40
C PHE A 3 13.26 5.15 -4.51
N PRO A 4 13.17 6.26 -5.27
CA PRO A 4 14.30 7.16 -5.40
C PRO A 4 14.59 7.83 -4.04
N ASP A 5 15.79 7.57 -3.48
CA ASP A 5 16.30 8.18 -2.25
C ASP A 5 16.34 9.73 -2.28
N TYR A 6 16.12 10.33 -3.46
CA TYR A 6 16.07 11.77 -3.68
C TYR A 6 14.96 12.48 -2.88
N TYR A 7 13.87 11.78 -2.54
CA TYR A 7 12.73 12.37 -1.84
C TYR A 7 12.74 12.15 -0.32
N PHE A 8 13.76 11.45 0.19
CA PHE A 8 13.94 11.14 1.60
C PHE A 8 15.00 12.04 2.23
N PHE A 9 14.62 12.74 3.30
CA PHE A 9 15.53 13.59 4.07
C PHE A 9 15.61 13.08 5.50
N ALA A 10 16.71 12.40 5.82
CA ALA A 10 16.97 11.95 7.19
C ALA A 10 17.17 13.16 8.12
N GLU A 11 16.71 13.03 9.37
CA GLU A 11 16.96 14.05 10.42
C GLU A 11 16.36 15.42 10.08
N ARG A 12 15.30 15.42 9.28
CA ARG A 12 14.55 16.60 8.90
C ARG A 12 13.10 16.43 9.28
N ARG A 13 12.46 17.57 9.55
CA ARG A 13 11.04 17.68 9.87
C ARG A 13 10.51 19.01 9.34
N LEU A 14 9.44 18.96 8.57
CA LEU A 14 8.71 20.15 8.16
C LEU A 14 7.75 20.55 9.28
N VAL A 15 7.86 21.79 9.76
CA VAL A 15 7.00 22.31 10.84
C VAL A 15 5.92 23.24 10.28
N ASN A 16 4.88 23.55 11.08
CA ASN A 16 3.78 24.47 10.75
C ASN A 16 2.82 24.06 9.61
N HIS A 17 3.11 22.98 8.88
CA HIS A 17 2.30 22.49 7.76
C HIS A 17 1.59 21.17 8.05
N THR A 18 1.64 20.68 9.29
CA THR A 18 1.02 19.42 9.69
C THR A 18 -0.50 19.55 9.74
N ILE A 19 -1.17 18.78 8.88
CA ILE A 19 -2.63 18.69 8.82
C ILE A 19 -3.18 17.58 9.72
N GLU A 20 -2.39 16.54 9.95
CA GLU A 20 -2.85 15.37 10.71
C GLU A 20 -1.68 14.63 11.36
N THR A 21 -1.88 14.13 12.56
CA THR A 21 -0.90 13.29 13.27
C THR A 21 -1.53 11.94 13.60
N ARG A 22 -0.85 10.85 13.24
CA ARG A 22 -1.30 9.47 13.43
C ARG A 22 -0.23 8.63 14.14
N LYS A 23 -0.67 7.70 14.99
CA LYS A 23 0.18 6.64 15.52
C LYS A 23 0.13 5.45 14.56
N VAL A 24 1.28 5.01 14.07
CA VAL A 24 1.39 3.96 13.05
C VAL A 24 2.36 2.87 13.49
N LYS A 25 2.23 1.67 12.93
CA LYS A 25 3.12 0.55 13.29
C LYS A 25 4.50 0.66 12.65
N ASN A 26 4.58 1.24 11.47
CA ASN A 26 5.81 1.37 10.70
C ASN A 26 5.68 2.54 9.71
N PHE A 27 6.77 2.76 8.96
CA PHE A 27 6.86 3.81 7.96
C PHE A 27 5.87 3.60 6.80
N ASP A 28 5.73 2.38 6.27
CA ASP A 28 4.83 2.08 5.13
C ASP A 28 3.37 2.48 5.41
N VAL A 29 2.90 2.28 6.65
CA VAL A 29 1.55 2.70 7.05
C VAL A 29 1.43 4.22 7.06
N CYS A 30 2.48 4.95 7.44
CA CYS A 30 2.50 6.42 7.37
C CYS A 30 2.41 6.92 5.92
N GLU A 31 3.19 6.31 5.03
CA GLU A 31 3.16 6.59 3.59
C GLU A 31 1.75 6.39 3.01
N LEU A 32 1.16 5.23 3.30
CA LEU A 32 -0.20 4.89 2.85
C LEU A 32 -1.24 5.91 3.33
N LEU A 33 -1.15 6.37 4.58
CA LEU A 33 -2.07 7.38 5.10
C LEU A 33 -1.94 8.72 4.37
N CYS A 34 -0.72 9.14 4.03
CA CYS A 34 -0.52 10.33 3.20
C CYS A 34 -1.15 10.14 1.81
N TYR A 35 -0.92 8.99 1.16
CA TYR A 35 -1.52 8.70 -0.15
C TYR A 35 -3.05 8.68 -0.15
N LEU A 36 -3.67 8.34 0.98
CA LEU A 36 -5.12 8.32 1.12
C LEU A 36 -5.72 9.68 1.49
N ASN A 37 -4.91 10.67 1.83
CA ASN A 37 -5.34 12.02 2.20
C ASN A 37 -5.03 12.99 1.04
N ASP A 38 -6.08 13.48 0.38
CA ASP A 38 -5.95 14.36 -0.80
C ASP A 38 -5.18 15.66 -0.55
N ASN A 39 -5.07 16.08 0.72
CA ASN A 39 -4.33 17.28 1.11
C ASN A 39 -2.88 16.98 1.50
N CYS A 40 -2.46 15.72 1.60
CA CYS A 40 -1.10 15.37 2.00
C CYS A 40 -0.15 15.35 0.80
N VAL A 41 0.93 16.13 0.88
CA VAL A 41 1.97 16.23 -0.16
C VAL A 41 3.38 15.98 0.38
N SER A 42 3.53 15.87 1.71
CA SER A 42 4.74 15.40 2.37
C SER A 42 4.40 14.85 3.75
N LEU A 43 5.32 14.11 4.37
CA LEU A 43 5.14 13.60 5.73
C LEU A 43 6.41 13.73 6.58
N ASN A 44 6.23 13.77 7.89
CA ASN A 44 7.29 13.53 8.86
C ASN A 44 7.03 12.20 9.57
N PHE A 45 8.07 11.38 9.71
CA PHE A 45 8.01 10.12 10.42
C PHE A 45 8.99 10.11 11.59
N LYS A 46 8.49 9.90 12.80
CA LYS A 46 9.31 9.78 14.00
C LYS A 46 9.95 8.40 14.09
N LYS A 47 11.27 8.35 13.95
CA LYS A 47 12.08 7.12 13.90
C LYS A 47 11.93 6.26 15.16
N TYR A 48 11.84 6.91 16.32
CA TYR A 48 11.77 6.24 17.62
C TYR A 48 10.37 6.38 18.22
N PRO A 49 9.71 5.27 18.58
CA PRO A 49 8.40 5.29 19.24
C PRO A 49 8.51 5.89 20.65
N ASP A 50 7.45 6.54 21.14
CA ASP A 50 7.38 7.02 22.53
C ASP A 50 6.80 5.93 23.45
N ASN A 51 7.43 5.72 24.62
CA ASN A 51 6.91 4.97 25.77
C ASN A 51 6.28 3.59 25.49
N ASN A 52 7.11 2.53 25.40
CA ASN A 52 6.75 1.09 25.46
C ASN A 52 5.64 0.56 24.51
N GLU A 53 4.89 1.41 23.81
CA GLU A 53 4.05 1.04 22.68
C GLU A 53 4.93 1.06 21.42
N ALA A 54 4.98 -0.04 20.68
CA ALA A 54 5.71 -0.16 19.43
C ALA A 54 5.03 0.61 18.27
N VAL A 55 4.70 1.88 18.49
CA VAL A 55 3.99 2.76 17.54
C VAL A 55 4.76 4.06 17.31
N HIS A 56 4.90 4.42 16.05
CA HIS A 56 5.61 5.60 15.58
C HIS A 56 4.64 6.76 15.35
N ILE A 57 5.14 7.98 15.50
CA ILE A 57 4.39 9.20 15.16
C ILE A 57 4.58 9.49 13.66
N CYS A 58 3.46 9.65 12.97
CA CYS A 58 3.36 10.02 11.57
C CYS A 58 2.65 11.38 11.46
N GLU A 59 3.27 12.38 10.85
CA GLU A 59 2.70 13.70 10.62
C GLU A 59 2.50 13.89 9.12
N LEU A 60 1.25 14.08 8.70
CA LEU A 60 0.89 14.38 7.32
C LEU A 60 0.93 15.89 7.12
N ASN A 61 1.53 16.37 6.03
CA ASN A 61 1.68 17.79 5.76
C ASN A 61 1.07 18.19 4.41
N ASN A 62 0.47 19.38 4.36
CA ASN A 62 -0.12 19.95 3.13
C ASN A 62 0.83 20.81 2.30
N ALA A 63 2.11 20.82 2.66
CA ALA A 63 3.11 21.60 1.97
C ALA A 63 4.43 20.85 1.84
N THR A 64 5.40 21.44 1.14
CA THR A 64 6.76 20.90 1.00
C THR A 64 7.81 21.98 1.27
N HIS A 65 9.05 21.57 1.57
CA HIS A 65 10.18 22.49 1.68
C HIS A 65 10.50 23.25 0.39
N LEU A 66 10.07 22.77 -0.78
CA LEU A 66 10.28 23.48 -2.06
C LEU A 66 9.52 24.81 -2.10
N THR A 67 8.38 24.87 -1.42
CA THR A 67 7.57 26.08 -1.29
C THR A 67 7.85 26.82 0.02
N TYR A 68 8.22 26.10 1.09
CA TYR A 68 8.46 26.65 2.43
C TYR A 68 9.78 26.16 3.03
N ASP A 69 10.91 26.53 2.41
CA ASP A 69 12.24 26.05 2.81
C ASP A 69 12.59 26.42 4.26
N SER A 70 12.19 27.61 4.72
CA SER A 70 12.44 28.06 6.09
C SER A 70 11.79 27.19 7.16
N ASP A 71 10.75 26.43 6.81
CA ASP A 71 10.01 25.57 7.73
C ASP A 71 10.58 24.14 7.79
N LEU A 72 11.55 23.80 6.94
CA LEU A 72 12.27 22.55 7.04
C LEU A 72 13.37 22.66 8.11
N LYS A 73 13.13 22.05 9.26
CA LYS A 73 14.06 22.09 10.39
C LYS A 73 14.83 20.77 10.52
N THR A 74 16.00 20.86 11.12
CA THR A 74 16.76 19.67 11.54
C THR A 74 16.13 19.12 12.82
N ASP A 75 15.73 17.86 12.78
CA ASP A 75 15.22 17.12 13.93
C ASP A 75 15.64 15.66 13.81
N THR A 76 16.59 15.25 14.65
CA THR A 76 17.22 13.92 14.58
C THR A 76 16.24 12.77 14.84
N LYS A 77 15.11 13.07 15.51
CA LYS A 77 14.08 12.08 15.83
C LYS A 77 13.18 11.78 14.63
N PHE A 78 13.22 12.61 13.59
CA PHE A 78 12.32 12.51 12.45
C PHE A 78 13.06 12.23 11.14
N SER A 79 12.32 11.69 10.18
CA SER A 79 12.65 11.63 8.77
C SER A 79 11.54 12.33 8.01
N TYR A 80 11.90 13.14 7.02
CA TYR A 80 10.96 13.88 6.19
C TYR A 80 10.92 13.30 4.79
N LEU A 81 9.72 13.15 4.23
CA LEU A 81 9.50 12.61 2.89
C LEU A 81 8.60 13.50 2.06
N ILE A 82 8.90 13.68 0.78
CA ILE A 82 8.00 14.37 -0.15
C ILE A 82 7.33 13.43 -1.12
N TYR A 83 6.01 13.57 -1.27
CA TYR A 83 5.25 12.98 -2.35
C TYR A 83 5.02 14.07 -3.39
N TYR A 84 6.11 14.43 -4.09
CA TYR A 84 5.94 15.09 -5.37
C TYR A 84 5.05 14.19 -6.21
N SER A 85 3.99 14.73 -6.78
CA SER A 85 3.08 14.00 -7.66
C SER A 85 3.90 13.08 -8.56
N VAL A 86 3.84 11.78 -8.29
CA VAL A 86 4.16 10.76 -9.29
C VAL A 86 3.46 11.25 -10.56
N PHE A 87 4.05 11.09 -11.74
CA PHE A 87 3.48 11.55 -13.02
C PHE A 87 2.03 11.06 -13.32
N ILE A 88 1.40 10.40 -12.36
CA ILE A 88 0.04 9.94 -12.23
C ILE A 88 -0.70 10.86 -11.23
N PRO A 89 -1.80 11.54 -11.63
CA PRO A 89 -2.64 12.34 -10.74
C PRO A 89 -3.03 11.57 -9.46
N PRO A 90 -3.18 12.22 -8.29
CA PRO A 90 -3.57 11.56 -7.03
C PRO A 90 -4.83 10.68 -7.19
N SER A 91 -5.78 11.14 -8.00
CA SER A 91 -7.00 10.40 -8.37
C SER A 91 -6.71 9.09 -9.13
N PHE A 92 -5.74 9.10 -10.05
CA PHE A 92 -5.37 7.94 -10.85
C PHE A 92 -4.44 6.98 -10.08
N PHE A 93 -3.58 7.50 -9.20
CA PHE A 93 -2.74 6.69 -8.33
C PHE A 93 -3.55 6.02 -7.21
N ARG A 94 -4.52 6.72 -6.62
CA ARG A 94 -5.49 6.14 -5.68
C ARG A 94 -6.32 5.02 -6.32
N HIS A 95 -6.72 5.19 -7.58
CA HIS A 95 -7.41 4.14 -8.34
C HIS A 95 -6.50 2.95 -8.61
N LEU A 96 -5.24 3.20 -8.99
CA LEU A 96 -4.23 2.16 -9.21
C LEU A 96 -3.91 1.39 -7.92
N ILE A 97 -3.69 2.07 -6.80
CA ILE A 97 -3.47 1.45 -5.48
C ILE A 97 -4.71 0.65 -5.07
N PHE A 98 -5.92 1.19 -5.24
CA PHE A 98 -7.15 0.47 -4.92
C PHE A 98 -7.30 -0.81 -5.76
N PHE A 99 -6.96 -0.77 -7.05
CA PHE A 99 -6.96 -1.95 -7.92
C PHE A 99 -5.85 -2.96 -7.57
N LEU A 100 -4.67 -2.50 -7.16
CA LEU A 100 -3.52 -3.36 -6.85
C LEU A 100 -3.60 -3.99 -5.45
N LEU A 101 -4.20 -3.30 -4.48
CA LEU A 101 -4.38 -3.79 -3.10
C LEU A 101 -5.67 -4.60 -2.92
N GLN A 102 -6.57 -4.63 -3.91
CA GLN A 102 -7.77 -5.44 -3.84
C GLN A 102 -7.41 -6.93 -3.97
N ASN A 103 -7.63 -7.69 -2.89
CA ASN A 103 -7.60 -9.14 -2.97
C ASN A 103 -8.80 -9.60 -3.78
N ALA A 104 -8.58 -9.92 -5.07
CA ALA A 104 -9.63 -10.44 -5.93
C ALA A 104 -10.21 -11.79 -5.42
N CYS A 105 -9.52 -12.43 -4.47
CA CYS A 105 -9.95 -13.63 -3.77
C CYS A 105 -10.89 -13.38 -2.57
N ASP A 106 -11.05 -12.15 -2.07
CA ASP A 106 -11.97 -11.86 -0.95
C ASP A 106 -13.44 -12.16 -1.32
N LYS A 107 -13.76 -12.13 -2.62
CA LYS A 107 -14.97 -12.73 -3.17
C LYS A 107 -14.75 -14.23 -3.33
N SER A 108 -14.89 -14.97 -2.22
CA SER A 108 -14.74 -16.44 -2.07
C SER A 108 -15.61 -17.30 -3.02
N SER A 109 -16.25 -16.74 -4.04
CA SER A 109 -17.17 -17.43 -4.96
C SER A 109 -16.59 -17.74 -6.34
N TYR A 110 -15.37 -17.29 -6.66
CA TYR A 110 -14.83 -17.47 -8.01
C TYR A 110 -14.30 -18.88 -8.27
N CYS A 111 -13.51 -19.47 -7.37
CA CYS A 111 -12.98 -20.82 -7.58
C CYS A 111 -13.97 -21.89 -7.11
N GLN A 112 -14.22 -22.91 -7.94
CA GLN A 112 -15.11 -24.03 -7.66
C GLN A 112 -14.33 -25.27 -7.19
N ASN A 113 -15.05 -26.31 -6.76
CA ASN A 113 -14.49 -27.62 -6.46
C ASN A 113 -13.31 -27.60 -5.47
N ASN A 114 -13.42 -26.78 -4.41
CA ASN A 114 -12.41 -26.64 -3.37
C ASN A 114 -11.03 -26.17 -3.87
N ALA A 115 -11.00 -25.44 -4.99
CA ALA A 115 -9.79 -24.86 -5.56
C ALA A 115 -9.30 -23.64 -4.76
N THR A 116 -7.98 -23.46 -4.74
CA THR A 116 -7.33 -22.36 -4.02
C THR A 116 -7.29 -21.11 -4.89
N CYS A 117 -7.84 -19.99 -4.41
CA CYS A 117 -7.72 -18.71 -5.10
C CYS A 117 -6.38 -18.02 -4.78
N GLN A 118 -5.71 -17.49 -5.81
CA GLN A 118 -4.50 -16.67 -5.65
C GLN A 118 -4.68 -15.30 -6.32
N SER A 119 -4.47 -14.21 -5.56
CA SER A 119 -4.59 -12.83 -6.04
C SER A 119 -3.35 -12.37 -6.83
N GLY A 120 -3.50 -11.47 -7.81
CA GLY A 120 -2.42 -10.76 -8.50
C GLY A 120 -1.83 -11.40 -9.76
N PHE A 121 -2.34 -12.55 -10.25
CA PHE A 121 -1.69 -13.34 -11.32
C PHE A 121 -2.15 -13.05 -12.76
N THR A 122 -3.26 -12.34 -12.96
CA THR A 122 -3.87 -12.13 -14.28
C THR A 122 -4.45 -10.73 -14.42
N LEU A 123 -4.87 -10.35 -15.63
CA LEU A 123 -5.63 -9.11 -15.89
C LEU A 123 -6.93 -9.02 -15.08
N LYS A 124 -7.47 -10.15 -14.61
CA LYS A 124 -8.66 -10.22 -13.74
C LYS A 124 -8.32 -10.09 -12.26
N GLY A 125 -7.03 -10.01 -11.91
CA GLY A 125 -6.54 -9.87 -10.54
C GLY A 125 -6.49 -11.18 -9.74
N TYR A 126 -6.84 -12.34 -10.31
CA TYR A 126 -6.72 -13.64 -9.62
C TYR A 126 -6.49 -14.82 -10.58
N ARG A 127 -6.13 -15.98 -10.02
CA ARG A 127 -6.21 -17.30 -10.66
C ARG A 127 -6.68 -18.37 -9.68
N CYS A 128 -7.29 -19.44 -10.18
CA CYS A 128 -7.66 -20.61 -9.39
C CYS A 128 -6.64 -21.75 -9.58
N LEU A 129 -6.16 -22.32 -8.48
CA LEU A 129 -5.36 -23.55 -8.49
C LEU A 129 -6.27 -24.75 -8.32
N CYS A 130 -6.43 -25.51 -9.41
CA CYS A 130 -7.35 -26.64 -9.43
C CYS A 130 -6.75 -27.87 -8.73
N PRO A 131 -7.54 -28.59 -7.92
CA PRO A 131 -7.12 -29.87 -7.40
C PRO A 131 -7.03 -30.91 -8.55
N PRO A 132 -6.28 -32.02 -8.34
CA PRO A 132 -6.13 -33.06 -9.35
C PRO A 132 -7.48 -33.57 -9.86
N GLY A 133 -7.62 -33.69 -11.18
CA GLY A 133 -8.87 -34.13 -11.83
C GLY A 133 -9.86 -33.00 -12.15
N PHE A 134 -9.57 -31.76 -11.75
CA PHE A 134 -10.32 -30.57 -12.12
C PHE A 134 -9.50 -29.63 -12.99
N ASN A 135 -10.16 -28.99 -13.94
CA ASN A 135 -9.61 -28.04 -14.90
C ASN A 135 -10.60 -26.90 -15.15
N GLY A 136 -10.21 -25.92 -15.96
CA GLY A 136 -11.02 -24.74 -16.26
C GLY A 136 -10.53 -23.50 -15.52
N GLU A 137 -11.02 -22.32 -15.90
CA GLU A 137 -10.57 -21.05 -15.31
C GLU A 137 -10.95 -20.94 -13.84
N ARG A 138 -12.10 -21.52 -13.49
CA ARG A 138 -12.66 -21.56 -12.13
C ARG A 138 -12.60 -22.97 -11.54
N CYS A 139 -11.86 -23.89 -12.16
CA CYS A 139 -11.80 -25.30 -11.79
C CYS A 139 -13.16 -26.00 -11.86
N GLU A 140 -14.05 -25.54 -12.74
CA GLU A 140 -15.42 -26.02 -12.93
C GLU A 140 -15.49 -27.36 -13.69
N ILE A 141 -14.47 -27.70 -14.47
CA ILE A 141 -14.43 -28.90 -15.30
C ILE A 141 -13.82 -30.04 -14.48
N GLY A 142 -14.67 -30.80 -13.80
CA GLY A 142 -14.27 -32.05 -13.16
C GLY A 142 -14.39 -33.23 -14.12
N ARG A 143 -13.37 -34.09 -14.14
CA ARG A 143 -13.57 -35.45 -14.63
C ARG A 143 -14.44 -36.15 -13.59
N SER A 144 -15.73 -36.33 -13.86
CA SER A 144 -16.57 -37.24 -13.07
C SER A 144 -15.78 -38.54 -12.91
N LEU A 145 -15.62 -39.01 -11.67
CA LEU A 145 -15.05 -40.32 -11.32
C LEU A 145 -16.00 -41.44 -11.80
N SER A 146 -16.29 -41.47 -13.11
CA SER A 146 -17.14 -42.44 -13.77
C SER A 146 -16.70 -42.73 -15.21
N GLN A 147 -15.46 -42.42 -15.59
CA GLN A 147 -14.91 -42.81 -16.91
C GLN A 147 -13.50 -43.41 -16.86
N HIS A 148 -13.08 -44.01 -15.73
CA HIS A 148 -11.81 -44.76 -15.68
C HIS A 148 -11.87 -46.10 -14.93
N LEU A 149 -13.05 -46.69 -14.77
CA LEU A 149 -13.19 -48.08 -14.31
C LEU A 149 -14.30 -48.81 -15.08
N LYS A 150 -14.07 -49.04 -16.37
CA LYS A 150 -14.26 -50.31 -17.11
C LYS A 150 -14.05 -50.08 -18.60
#